data_AF-A0AB32XDF8-F1
#
_entry.id   AF-A0AB32XDF8-F1
#
_cell.length_a   1.000
_cell.length_b   1.000
_cell.length_c   1.000
_cell.angle_alpha   90.00
_cell.angle_beta   90.00
_cell.angle_gamma   90.00
#
_symmetry.space_group_name_H-M   'P 1'
#
loop_
_entity.id
_entity.type
_entity.pdbx_description
1 polymer ?
#
loop_
_entity_poly.entity_id
_entity_poly.type
_entity_poly.pdbx_seq_one_letter_code
_entity_poly.pdbx_strand_id
1 'polypeptide(L)' 'MCLWNLIWKHKLNVKSITQDNGLEFSTLFFIGYKLKIFIYKADPYASFQRGSNENFNGLVRRFFKKKN' A
#
# COMPACT_ATOMS: atom_id res chain seq x y z
N MET A 1 -4.94 -10.91 3.38
CA MET A 1 -6.43 -10.97 3.35
C MET A 1 -7.09 -9.66 3.81
N CYS A 2 -6.51 -8.90 4.74
CA CYS A 2 -7.10 -7.65 5.27
C CYS A 2 -7.41 -6.55 4.24
N LEU A 3 -6.57 -6.33 3.21
CA LEU A 3 -6.77 -5.23 2.27
C LEU A 3 -8.05 -5.39 1.42
N TRP A 4 -8.34 -6.61 0.95
CA TRP A 4 -9.58 -6.91 0.22
C TRP A 4 -10.81 -6.56 1.06
N ASN A 5 -10.80 -6.97 2.32
CA ASN A 5 -11.90 -6.71 3.25
C ASN A 5 -12.09 -5.21 3.48
N LEU A 6 -11.01 -4.43 3.56
CA LEU A 6 -11.09 -2.96 3.70
C LEU A 6 -11.71 -2.30 2.46
N ILE A 7 -11.24 -2.67 1.26
CA ILE A 7 -11.75 -2.13 -0.01
C ILE A 7 -13.25 -2.41 -0.14
N TRP A 8 -13.66 -3.65 0.15
CA TRP A 8 -15.05 -4.06 0.11
C TRP A 8 -15.90 -3.34 1.17
N LYS A 9 -15.46 -3.37 2.44
CA LYS A 9 -16.19 -2.79 3.57
C LYS A 9 -16.43 -1.29 3.39
N HIS A 10 -15.45 -0.57 2.87
CA HIS A 10 -15.53 0.88 2.68
C HIS A 10 -15.96 1.28 1.26
N LYS A 11 -16.31 0.32 0.39
CA LYS A 11 -16.69 0.55 -1.01
C LYS A 11 -15.72 1.49 -1.73
N LEU A 12 -14.41 1.28 -1.52
CA LEU A 12 -13.39 2.17 -2.07
C LEU A 12 -13.29 1.98 -3.58
N ASN A 13 -13.35 3.09 -4.32
CA ASN A 13 -13.13 3.09 -5.77
C ASN A 13 -11.61 3.14 -6.05
N VAL A 14 -10.96 1.99 -5.99
CA VAL A 14 -9.52 1.85 -6.23
C VAL A 14 -9.25 1.70 -7.73
N LYS A 15 -8.41 2.56 -8.29
CA LYS A 15 -8.02 2.52 -9.72
C LYS A 15 -6.67 1.83 -9.96
N SER A 16 -5.77 1.94 -8.99
CA SER A 16 -4.45 1.29 -8.97
C SER A 16 -3.93 1.25 -7.53
N ILE A 17 -2.90 0.44 -7.30
CA ILE A 17 -2.19 0.39 -6.03
C ILE A 17 -0.69 0.48 -6.31
N THR A 18 0.00 1.36 -5.60
CA THR A 18 1.46 1.44 -5.62
C THR A 18 2.02 0.77 -4.37
N GLN A 19 2.90 -0.19 -4.55
CA GLN A 19 3.58 -0.91 -3.47
C GLN A 19 5.07 -0.67 -3.53
N ASP A 20 5.72 -0.93 -2.39
CA ASP A 20 7.16 -0.96 -2.33
C ASP A 20 7.72 -2.37 -2.60
N ASN A 21 9.03 -2.56 -2.38
CA ASN A 21 9.71 -3.84 -2.58
C ASN A 21 9.56 -4.83 -1.41
N GLY A 22 8.64 -4.58 -0.47
CA GLY A 22 8.40 -5.48 0.66
C GLY A 22 7.83 -6.84 0.23
N LEU A 23 8.39 -7.92 0.77
CA LEU A 23 7.91 -9.29 0.49
C LEU A 23 6.49 -9.54 0.99
N GLU A 24 6.04 -8.78 2.00
CA GLU A 24 4.68 -8.82 2.54
C GLU A 24 3.62 -8.50 1.47
N PHE A 25 4.00 -7.77 0.42
CA PHE A 25 3.12 -7.38 -0.68
C PHE A 25 3.13 -8.36 -1.87
N SER A 26 3.82 -9.50 -1.77
CA SER A 26 3.77 -10.57 -2.78
C SER A 26 2.34 -11.03 -3.07
N THR A 27 1.47 -11.05 -2.06
CA THR A 27 0.05 -11.44 -2.21
C THR A 27 -0.85 -10.37 -2.81
N LEU A 28 -0.35 -9.13 -3.00
CA LEU A 28 -1.11 -8.00 -3.52
C LEU A 28 -1.53 -8.20 -4.98
N PHE A 29 -0.76 -8.98 -5.74
CA PHE A 29 -1.08 -9.34 -7.13
C PHE A 29 -2.46 -9.99 -7.26
N PHE A 30 -2.84 -10.87 -6.32
CA PHE A 30 -4.17 -11.50 -6.33
C PHE A 30 -5.31 -10.49 -6.17
N ILE A 31 -5.08 -9.41 -5.41
CA ILE A 31 -6.06 -8.34 -5.23
C ILE A 31 -6.16 -7.51 -6.51
N GLY A 32 -5.02 -7.17 -7.13
CA GLY A 32 -4.98 -6.49 -8.42
C GLY A 32 -5.75 -7.24 -9.50
N TYR A 33 -5.55 -8.57 -9.58
CA TYR A 33 -6.27 -9.44 -10.49
C TYR A 33 -7.79 -9.43 -10.24
N LYS A 34 -8.23 -9.59 -8.97
CA LYS A 34 -9.66 -9.59 -8.63
C LYS A 34 -10.35 -8.25 -8.90
N LEU A 35 -9.66 -7.14 -8.64
CA LEU A 35 -10.20 -5.80 -8.85
C LEU A 35 -10.03 -5.29 -10.29
N LYS A 36 -9.27 -6.01 -11.13
CA LYS A 36 -8.88 -5.59 -12.49
C LYS A 36 -8.20 -4.22 -12.51
N ILE A 37 -7.26 -4.03 -11.58
CA ILE A 37 -6.50 -2.77 -11.42
C ILE A 37 -5.00 -3.00 -11.59
N PHE A 38 -4.30 -1.91 -11.93
CA PHE A 38 -2.84 -1.94 -12.04
C PHE A 38 -2.18 -1.90 -10.66
N ILE A 39 -1.12 -2.70 -10.53
CA ILE A 39 -0.24 -2.70 -9.37
C ILE A 39 1.13 -2.18 -9.82
N TYR A 40 1.56 -1.06 -9.25
CA TYR A 40 2.87 -0.45 -9.53
C TYR A 40 3.84 -0.78 -8.41
N LYS A 41 5.11 -1.03 -8.77
CA LYS A 41 6.18 -1.29 -7.83
C LYS A 41 7.24 -0.20 -7.96
N ALA A 42 7.79 0.26 -6.85
CA ALA A 42 8.91 1.20 -6.88
C ALA A 42 10.16 0.54 -7.46
N ASP A 43 10.86 1.26 -8.33
CA ASP A 43 12.12 0.82 -8.92
C ASP A 43 13.20 0.62 -7.84
N PRO A 44 14.13 -0.34 -8.03
CA PRO A 44 15.28 -0.47 -7.16
C PRO A 44 16.06 0.85 -7.08
N TYR A 45 16.42 1.25 -5.85
CA TYR A 45 17.17 2.49 -5.58
C TYR A 45 16.46 3.81 -5.92
N ALA A 46 15.17 3.79 -6.27
CA ALA A 46 14.36 4.99 -6.54
C ALA A 46 13.54 5.43 -5.31
N SER A 47 14.22 5.83 -4.22
CA SER A 47 13.57 6.26 -2.97
C SER A 47 12.57 7.41 -3.15
N PHE A 48 12.81 8.29 -4.12
CA PHE A 48 11.93 9.42 -4.44
C PHE A 48 10.53 8.98 -4.90
N GLN A 49 10.38 7.80 -5.52
CA GLN A 49 9.07 7.25 -5.91
C GLN A 49 8.21 6.87 -4.69
N ARG A 50 8.82 6.80 -3.50
CA ARG A 50 8.17 6.45 -2.24
C ARG A 50 7.96 7.63 -1.29
N GLY A 51 8.27 8.86 -1.71
CA GLY A 51 8.21 10.03 -0.82
C GLY A 51 6.87 10.21 -0.11
N SER A 52 5.75 9.98 -0.83
CA SER A 52 4.41 10.04 -0.23
C SER A 52 4.17 8.96 0.83
N ASN A 53 4.66 7.74 0.60
CA ASN A 53 4.53 6.63 1.54
C ASN A 53 5.36 6.89 2.80
N GLU A 54 6.56 7.45 2.66
CA GLU A 54 7.41 7.81 3.79
C GLU A 54 6.82 8.94 4.62
N ASN A 55 6.29 9.97 3.97
CA ASN A 55 5.58 11.06 4.64
C ASN A 55 4.36 10.52 5.42
N PHE A 56 3.54 9.67 4.81
CA PHE A 56 2.38 9.07 5.47
C PHE A 56 2.79 8.19 6.66
N ASN A 57 3.82 7.35 6.51
CA ASN A 57 4.37 6.55 7.61
C ASN A 57 4.89 7.44 8.75
N GLY A 58 5.47 8.59 8.44
CA GLY A 58 5.84 9.62 9.40
C GLY A 58 4.64 10.17 10.18
N LEU A 59 3.56 10.52 9.47
CA LEU A 59 2.31 10.99 10.10
C LEU A 59 1.69 9.94 11.02
N VAL A 60 1.61 8.68 10.57
CA VAL A 60 1.09 7.57 11.38
C VAL A 60 1.90 7.41 12.67
N ARG A 61 3.23 7.44 12.61
CA ARG A 61 4.10 7.33 13.80
C ARG A 61 3.99 8.52 14.75
N ARG A 62 3.71 9.72 14.22
CA ARG A 62 3.46 10.92 15.05
C ARG A 62 2.11 10.84 15.77
N PHE A 63 1.09 10.34 15.07
CA PHE A 63 -0.25 10.24 15.61
C PHE A 63 -0.40 9.08 16.61
N PHE A 64 0.15 7.92 16.26
CA PHE A 64 0.17 6.74 17.12
C PHE A 64 1.57 6.56 17.72
N LYS A 65 1.77 7.17 18.90
CA LYS A 65 3.01 6.96 19.66
C LYS A 65 3.18 5.47 19.95
N LYS A 66 4.41 4.97 19.76
CA LYS A 66 4.77 3.60 20.12
C LYS A 66 4.48 3.43 21.62
N LYS A 67 3.61 2.48 21.98
CA LYS A 67 3.47 2.10 23.39
C LYS A 67 4.81 1.54 23.84
N ASN A 68 5.37 2.14 24.89
CA ASN A 68 6.46 1.52 25.66
C ASN A 68 5.89 0.35 26.47
#